data_AF-A0AA86UU98-F1
#
_entry.id   AF-A0AA86UU98-F1
#
_cell.length_a   1.000
_cell.length_b   1.000
_cell.length_c   1.000
_cell.angle_alpha   90.00
_cell.angle_beta   90.00
_cell.angle_gamma   90.00
#
_symmetry.space_group_name_H-M   'P 1'
#
loop_
_entity.id
_entity.type
_entity.pdbx_description
1 polymer ?
#
loop_
_entity_poly.entity_id
_entity_poly.type
_entity_poly.pdbx_seq_one_letter_code
_entity_poly.pdbx_strand_id
1 'polypeptide(L)'
;MKQIMFSNLSQLEKCIISNITTLQANIQSNMRTSETNILQRTQNDIYTMRSQIQRDIYRYEQQIRIINEQFACTRVAGYVFKEGKCEQQLCPVQGQFVINGVCQCVWLNAIVQNKTCACPSNARLLNSICVCVIEEQIIQNGVCECINGGVLQGNRCVPKP
;
A
#
# COMPACT_ATOMS: atom_id res chain seq x y z
N MET A 1 -45.38 -19.19 -80.25
CA MET A 1 -44.71 -19.81 -79.08
C MET A 1 -43.43 -19.09 -78.63
N LYS A 2 -42.49 -18.72 -79.51
CA LYS A 2 -41.22 -18.05 -79.10
C LYS A 2 -41.41 -16.76 -78.28
N GLN A 3 -42.32 -15.86 -78.71
CA GLN A 3 -42.55 -14.56 -78.04
C GLN A 3 -43.04 -14.67 -76.59
N ILE A 4 -43.86 -15.68 -76.28
CA ILE A 4 -44.40 -15.90 -74.92
C ILE A 4 -43.29 -16.39 -73.98
N MET A 5 -42.43 -17.30 -74.45
CA MET A 5 -41.27 -17.78 -73.69
C MET A 5 -40.28 -16.67 -73.34
N PHE A 6 -39.99 -15.75 -74.28
CA PHE A 6 -39.12 -14.59 -74.00
C PHE A 6 -39.72 -13.63 -72.97
N SER A 7 -41.04 -13.43 -72.96
CA SER A 7 -41.69 -12.57 -71.95
C SER A 7 -41.62 -13.17 -70.54
N ASN A 8 -41.80 -14.48 -70.42
CA ASN A 8 -41.74 -15.19 -69.14
C ASN A 8 -40.32 -15.24 -68.58
N LEU A 9 -39.31 -15.41 -69.46
CA LEU A 9 -37.91 -15.36 -69.07
C LEU A 9 -37.53 -13.96 -68.54
N SER A 10 -37.95 -12.90 -69.23
CA SER A 10 -37.71 -11.52 -68.81
C SER A 10 -38.39 -11.18 -67.48
N GLN A 11 -39.61 -11.69 -67.25
CA GLN A 11 -40.27 -11.51 -65.95
C GLN A 11 -39.56 -12.27 -64.83
N LEU A 12 -39.09 -13.49 -65.11
CA LEU A 12 -38.32 -14.28 -64.14
C LEU A 12 -37.01 -13.58 -63.77
N GLU A 13 -36.27 -13.05 -64.76
CA GLU A 13 -35.06 -12.25 -64.52
C GLU A 13 -35.34 -11.03 -63.65
N LYS A 14 -36.40 -10.27 -63.95
CA LYS A 14 -36.81 -9.11 -63.13
C LYS A 14 -37.15 -9.50 -61.69
N CYS A 15 -37.83 -10.63 -61.51
CA CYS A 15 -38.19 -11.13 -60.19
C CYS A 15 -36.95 -11.57 -59.39
N ILE A 16 -36.01 -12.29 -60.03
CA ILE A 16 -34.75 -12.70 -59.42
C ILE A 16 -33.91 -11.49 -59.02
N ILE A 17 -33.75 -10.51 -59.93
CA ILE A 17 -33.00 -9.28 -59.65
C ILE A 17 -33.62 -8.54 -58.46
N SER A 18 -34.95 -8.35 -58.45
CA SER A 18 -35.66 -7.70 -57.35
C SER A 18 -35.42 -8.38 -56.00
N ASN A 19 -35.45 -9.72 -55.96
CA ASN A 19 -35.22 -10.49 -54.74
C ASN A 19 -33.77 -10.37 -54.25
N ILE A 20 -32.80 -10.42 -55.17
CA ILE A 20 -31.38 -10.24 -54.86
C ILE A 20 -31.13 -8.83 -54.31
N THR A 21 -31.68 -7.79 -54.93
CA THR A 21 -31.52 -6.41 -54.45
C THR A 21 -32.11 -6.22 -53.05
N THR A 22 -33.26 -6.84 -52.78
CA THR A 22 -33.90 -6.80 -51.46
C THR A 22 -33.04 -7.51 -50.41
N LEU A 23 -32.50 -8.69 -50.73
CA LEU A 23 -31.58 -9.43 -49.86
C LEU A 23 -30.30 -8.63 -49.57
N GLN A 24 -29.71 -8.00 -50.59
CA GLN A 24 -28.53 -7.15 -50.43
C GLN A 24 -28.80 -5.96 -49.52
N ALA A 25 -29.95 -5.29 -49.69
CA ALA A 25 -30.36 -4.17 -48.82
C ALA A 25 -30.52 -4.62 -47.35
N ASN A 26 -31.15 -5.78 -47.12
CA ASN A 26 -31.33 -6.33 -45.79
C ASN A 26 -30.00 -6.69 -45.12
N ILE A 27 -29.08 -7.33 -45.85
CA ILE A 27 -27.74 -7.66 -45.34
C ILE A 27 -26.97 -6.39 -44.98
N GLN A 28 -26.98 -5.37 -45.84
CA GLN A 28 -26.30 -4.10 -45.57
C GLN A 28 -26.87 -3.38 -44.35
N SER A 29 -28.19 -3.37 -44.18
CA SER A 29 -28.85 -2.78 -43.01
C SER A 29 -28.47 -3.48 -41.71
N ASN A 30 -28.49 -4.82 -41.72
CA ASN A 30 -28.13 -5.64 -40.56
C ASN A 30 -26.66 -5.46 -40.18
N MET A 31 -25.74 -5.38 -41.15
CA MET A 31 -24.32 -5.12 -40.89
C MET A 31 -24.09 -3.75 -40.24
N ARG A 32 -24.69 -2.67 -40.77
CA ARG A 32 -24.58 -1.32 -40.18
C ARG A 32 -25.14 -1.27 -38.76
N THR A 33 -26.26 -1.96 -38.52
CA THR A 33 -26.87 -2.03 -37.19
C THR A 33 -25.98 -2.79 -36.20
N SER A 34 -25.35 -3.88 -36.66
CA SER A 34 -24.38 -4.62 -35.84
C SER A 34 -23.16 -3.76 -35.49
N GLU A 35 -22.57 -3.08 -36.46
CA GLU A 35 -21.42 -2.19 -36.26
C GLU A 35 -21.73 -1.06 -35.27
N THR A 36 -22.87 -0.39 -35.43
CA THR A 36 -23.30 0.68 -34.52
C THR A 36 -23.54 0.17 -33.10
N ASN A 37 -24.13 -1.02 -32.93
CA ASN A 37 -24.30 -1.63 -31.62
C ASN A 37 -22.97 -1.98 -30.95
N ILE A 38 -22.00 -2.52 -31.69
CA ILE A 38 -20.65 -2.83 -31.18
C ILE A 38 -19.91 -1.54 -30.79
N LEU A 39 -19.98 -0.50 -31.63
CA LEU A 39 -19.38 0.80 -31.35
C LEU A 39 -19.98 1.41 -30.10
N GLN A 40 -21.30 1.38 -29.94
CA GLN A 40 -21.98 1.94 -28.78
C GLN A 40 -21.59 1.21 -27.48
N ARG A 41 -21.51 -0.13 -27.50
CA ARG A 41 -21.05 -0.91 -26.34
C ARG A 41 -19.61 -0.57 -25.98
N THR A 42 -18.72 -0.60 -26.97
CA THR A 42 -17.30 -0.25 -26.79
C THR A 42 -17.15 1.17 -26.21
N GLN A 43 -17.93 2.13 -26.71
CA GLN A 43 -17.93 3.50 -26.22
C GLN A 43 -18.35 3.57 -24.75
N ASN A 44 -19.43 2.87 -24.37
CA ASN A 44 -19.91 2.81 -22.98
C ASN A 44 -18.89 2.16 -22.04
N ASP A 45 -18.22 1.10 -22.50
CA ASP A 45 -17.16 0.43 -21.74
C ASP A 45 -15.97 1.38 -21.54
N ILE A 46 -15.56 2.10 -22.59
CA ILE A 46 -14.50 3.12 -22.51
C ILE A 46 -14.87 4.23 -21.52
N TYR A 47 -16.09 4.74 -21.54
CA TYR A 47 -16.53 5.75 -20.58
C TYR A 47 -16.50 5.22 -19.14
N THR A 48 -16.97 4.00 -18.95
CA THR A 48 -16.97 3.34 -17.63
C THR A 48 -15.54 3.15 -17.12
N MET A 49 -14.66 2.61 -17.95
CA MET A 49 -13.23 2.43 -17.64
C MET A 49 -12.55 3.77 -17.32
N ARG A 50 -12.80 4.81 -18.13
CA ARG A 50 -12.24 6.15 -17.89
C ARG A 50 -12.67 6.69 -16.52
N SER A 51 -13.95 6.56 -16.17
CA SER A 51 -14.46 7.02 -14.88
C SER A 51 -13.82 6.26 -13.70
N GLN A 52 -13.56 4.95 -13.86
CA GLN A 52 -12.92 4.13 -12.85
C GLN A 52 -11.45 4.54 -12.67
N ILE A 53 -10.71 4.69 -13.77
CA ILE A 53 -9.32 5.14 -13.75
C ILE A 53 -9.20 6.50 -13.06
N GLN A 54 -10.10 7.45 -13.34
CA GLN A 54 -10.10 8.76 -12.68
C GLN A 54 -10.30 8.67 -11.17
N ARG A 55 -11.22 7.81 -10.70
CA ARG A 55 -11.42 7.57 -9.26
C ARG A 55 -10.18 6.97 -8.62
N ASP A 56 -9.54 6.02 -9.30
CA ASP A 56 -8.35 5.35 -8.79
C ASP A 56 -7.15 6.31 -8.73
N ILE A 57 -6.94 7.13 -9.77
CA ILE A 57 -5.92 8.20 -9.77
C ILE A 57 -6.12 9.11 -8.57
N TYR A 58 -7.33 9.65 -8.37
CA TYR A 58 -7.61 10.53 -7.24
C TYR A 58 -7.31 9.84 -5.90
N ARG A 59 -7.69 8.57 -5.75
CA ARG A 59 -7.40 7.80 -4.54
C ARG A 59 -5.89 7.65 -4.30
N TYR A 60 -5.12 7.36 -5.35
CA TYR A 60 -3.67 7.25 -5.24
C TYR A 60 -3.00 8.59 -4.91
N GLU A 61 -3.46 9.70 -5.52
CA GLU A 61 -2.97 11.04 -5.19
C GLU A 61 -3.17 11.37 -3.71
N GLN A 62 -4.35 11.06 -3.15
CA GLN A 62 -4.61 11.25 -1.73
C GLN A 62 -3.72 10.35 -0.84
N GLN A 63 -3.50 9.09 -1.23
CA GLN A 63 -2.61 8.18 -0.50
C GLN A 63 -1.17 8.70 -0.50
N ILE A 64 -0.66 9.13 -1.65
CA ILE A 64 0.69 9.69 -1.79
C ILE A 64 0.82 10.94 -0.91
N ARG A 65 -0.19 11.80 -0.90
CA ARG A 65 -0.21 12.99 -0.03
C ARG A 65 -0.08 12.61 1.45
N ILE A 66 -0.90 11.67 1.93
CA ILE A 66 -0.86 11.19 3.32
C ILE A 66 0.51 10.60 3.67
N ILE A 67 1.06 9.78 2.76
CA ILE A 67 2.39 9.18 2.94
C ILE A 67 3.47 10.27 3.07
N ASN A 68 3.44 11.28 2.19
CA ASN A 68 4.38 12.39 2.24
C ASN A 68 4.25 13.21 3.54
N GLU A 69 3.01 13.48 3.98
CA GLU A 69 2.75 14.17 5.25
C GLU A 69 3.26 13.34 6.44
N GLN A 70 3.04 12.02 6.44
CA GLN A 70 3.55 11.11 7.46
C GLN A 70 5.09 11.12 7.52
N PHE A 71 5.77 11.05 6.37
CA PHE A 71 7.24 11.12 6.30
C PHE A 71 7.78 12.48 6.74
N ALA A 72 7.11 13.58 6.38
CA ALA A 72 7.49 14.90 6.87
C ALA A 72 7.33 14.99 8.40
N CYS A 73 6.28 14.38 8.94
CA CYS A 73 5.99 14.32 10.38
C CYS A 73 7.12 13.67 11.17
N THR A 74 7.54 12.48 10.75
CA THR A 74 8.52 11.66 11.48
C THR A 74 9.94 12.22 11.40
N ARG A 75 10.20 13.18 10.50
CA ARG A 75 11.48 13.90 10.44
C ARG A 75 11.61 14.99 11.51
N VAL A 76 10.50 15.42 12.12
CA VAL A 76 10.53 16.40 13.21
C VAL A 76 10.57 15.66 14.54
N ALA A 77 11.63 15.88 15.31
CA ALA A 77 11.78 15.26 16.63
C ALA A 77 10.59 15.61 17.54
N GLY A 78 10.01 14.59 18.18
CA GLY A 78 8.87 14.76 19.08
C GLY A 78 7.50 14.85 18.41
N TYR A 79 7.39 14.63 17.09
CA TYR A 79 6.10 14.58 16.40
C TYR A 79 5.74 13.15 15.97
N VAL A 80 4.44 12.86 15.96
CA VAL A 80 3.87 11.61 15.48
C VAL A 80 2.72 11.88 14.52
N PHE A 81 2.57 11.02 13.52
CA PHE A 81 1.43 11.06 12.62
C PHE A 81 0.31 10.15 13.15
N LYS A 82 -0.81 10.74 13.55
CA LYS A 82 -1.99 10.04 14.06
C LYS A 82 -3.24 10.56 13.37
N GLU A 83 -4.09 9.65 12.92
CA GLU A 83 -5.40 9.99 12.32
C GLU A 83 -5.34 11.06 11.20
N GLY A 84 -4.28 11.04 10.39
CA GLY A 84 -4.12 12.01 9.30
C GLY A 84 -3.56 13.37 9.73
N LYS A 85 -3.06 13.51 10.96
CA LYS A 85 -2.51 14.76 11.50
C LYS A 85 -1.15 14.54 12.14
N CYS A 86 -0.31 15.58 12.08
CA CYS A 86 0.91 15.67 12.86
C CYS A 86 0.63 16.28 14.21
N GLU A 87 0.94 15.53 15.26
CA GLU A 87 0.77 15.95 16.64
C GLU A 87 2.10 15.89 17.36
N GLN A 88 2.35 16.90 18.20
CA GLN A 88 3.48 16.85 19.10
C GLN A 88 3.19 15.82 20.19
N GLN A 89 4.03 14.80 20.29
CA GLN A 89 3.96 13.82 21.35
C GLN A 89 5.05 14.11 22.37
N LEU A 90 4.60 14.61 23.52
CA LEU A 90 5.43 14.74 24.72
C LEU A 90 5.54 13.38 25.40
N CYS A 91 6.78 12.94 25.64
CA CYS A 91 7.00 11.71 26.39
C CYS A 91 6.87 11.97 27.90
N PRO A 92 6.22 11.07 28.65
CA PRO A 92 5.88 11.30 30.07
C PRO A 92 7.09 11.23 31.01
N VAL A 93 8.22 10.68 30.53
CA VAL A 93 9.44 10.44 31.30
C VAL A 93 10.55 11.36 30.79
N GLN A 94 11.30 11.94 31.71
CA GLN A 94 12.44 12.79 31.37
C GLN A 94 13.54 11.99 30.66
N GLY A 95 14.05 12.52 29.55
CA GLY A 95 15.07 11.85 28.74
C GLY A 95 14.51 10.84 27.73
N GLN A 96 13.18 10.71 27.62
CA GLN A 96 12.54 10.01 26.50
C GLN A 96 12.33 10.94 25.32
N PHE A 97 12.46 10.37 24.12
CA PHE A 97 12.12 11.00 22.86
C PHE A 97 11.24 10.08 22.03
N VAL A 98 10.48 10.66 21.12
CA VAL A 98 9.73 9.92 20.12
C VAL A 98 10.73 9.36 19.11
N ILE A 99 10.92 8.05 19.13
CA ILE A 99 11.74 7.30 18.18
C ILE A 99 10.81 6.30 17.50
N ASN A 100 10.69 6.36 16.17
CA ASN A 100 9.77 5.52 15.39
C ASN A 100 8.31 5.56 15.88
N GLY A 101 7.83 6.72 16.32
CA GLY A 101 6.44 6.92 16.76
C GLY A 101 6.14 6.50 18.21
N VAL A 102 7.13 5.97 18.94
CA VAL A 102 6.97 5.57 20.34
C VAL A 102 7.97 6.29 21.24
N CYS A 103 7.59 6.51 22.50
CA CYS A 103 8.50 7.12 23.48
C CYS A 103 9.53 6.10 23.94
N GLN A 104 10.80 6.40 23.69
CA GLN A 104 11.94 5.56 24.06
C GLN A 104 13.02 6.41 24.73
N CYS A 105 13.80 5.80 25.61
CA CYS A 105 14.96 6.45 26.19
C CYS A 105 16.00 6.74 25.11
N VAL A 106 16.66 7.90 25.19
CA VAL A 106 17.63 8.34 24.18
C VAL A 106 18.88 7.45 24.12
N TRP A 107 19.22 6.79 25.24
CA TRP A 107 20.35 5.89 25.33
C TRP A 107 19.91 4.45 25.07
N LEU A 108 20.71 3.73 24.29
CA LEU A 108 20.46 2.32 24.01
C LEU A 108 20.56 1.49 25.30
N ASN A 109 19.62 0.57 25.50
CA ASN A 109 19.50 -0.28 26.69
C ASN A 109 19.22 0.45 28.01
N ALA A 110 18.93 1.76 27.98
CA ALA A 110 18.45 2.46 29.16
C ALA A 110 17.01 2.05 29.50
N ILE A 111 16.70 2.11 30.77
CA ILE A 111 15.38 1.84 31.31
C ILE A 111 14.83 3.08 32.03
N VAL A 112 13.52 3.10 32.22
CA VAL A 112 12.88 4.12 33.03
C VAL A 112 13.04 3.77 34.49
N GLN A 113 13.76 4.60 35.24
CA GLN A 113 13.88 4.52 36.69
C GLN A 113 13.50 5.88 37.28
N ASN A 114 12.63 5.92 38.29
CA ASN A 114 12.23 7.16 38.97
C ASN A 114 11.80 8.30 38.02
N LYS A 115 11.02 7.98 36.98
CA LYS A 115 10.56 8.93 35.94
C LYS A 115 11.67 9.61 35.12
N THR A 116 12.88 9.06 35.13
CA THR A 116 13.97 9.44 34.22
C THR A 116 14.52 8.21 33.48
N CYS A 117 15.12 8.43 32.31
CA CYS A 117 15.93 7.41 31.67
C CYS A 117 17.28 7.25 32.39
N ALA A 118 17.63 6.03 32.73
CA ALA A 118 18.88 5.67 33.39
C ALA A 118 19.39 4.30 32.91
N CYS A 119 20.70 4.08 33.02
CA CYS A 119 21.23 2.73 32.80
C CYS A 119 20.77 1.79 33.92
N PRO A 120 20.53 0.51 33.60
CA PRO A 120 20.13 -0.46 34.61
C PRO A 120 21.22 -0.68 35.66
N SER A 121 20.85 -1.29 36.78
CA SER A 121 21.78 -1.60 37.86
C SER A 121 22.97 -2.42 37.34
N ASN A 122 24.17 -2.10 37.81
CA ASN A 122 25.44 -2.69 37.34
C ASN A 122 25.77 -2.44 35.86
N ALA A 123 25.16 -1.42 35.24
CA ALA A 123 25.57 -0.90 33.95
C ALA A 123 26.10 0.54 34.05
N ARG A 124 26.94 0.93 33.08
CA ARG A 124 27.46 2.28 32.90
C ARG A 124 27.11 2.80 31.52
N LEU A 125 26.99 4.11 31.38
CA LEU A 125 26.81 4.76 30.09
C LEU A 125 28.17 4.87 29.39
N LEU A 126 28.29 4.25 28.21
CA LEU A 126 29.44 4.34 27.34
C LEU A 126 28.96 4.71 25.94
N ASN A 127 29.37 5.88 25.43
CA ASN A 127 29.00 6.36 24.09
C ASN A 127 27.49 6.28 23.79
N SER A 128 26.65 6.76 24.72
CA SER A 128 25.18 6.73 24.62
C SER A 128 24.55 5.33 24.64
N ILE A 129 25.31 4.31 25.05
CA ILE A 129 24.84 2.93 25.22
C ILE A 129 25.07 2.52 26.66
N CYS A 130 24.05 1.94 27.31
CA CYS A 130 24.24 1.29 28.58
C CYS A 130 24.90 -0.07 28.37
N VAL A 131 26.04 -0.27 29.04
CA VAL A 131 26.83 -1.51 28.99
C VAL A 131 27.05 -2.02 30.41
N CYS A 132 26.99 -3.33 30.60
CA CYS A 132 27.26 -3.92 31.91
C CYS A 132 28.69 -3.62 32.35
N VAL A 133 28.86 -3.37 33.65
CA VAL A 133 30.17 -3.06 34.23
C VAL A 133 31.09 -4.29 34.17
N ILE A 134 30.50 -5.49 34.28
CA ILE A 134 31.15 -6.79 34.17
C ILE A 134 31.04 -7.27 32.72
N GLU A 135 32.16 -7.60 32.09
CA GLU A 135 32.24 -7.95 30.66
C GLU A 135 31.50 -9.25 30.31
N GLU A 136 31.39 -10.18 31.26
CA GLU A 136 30.67 -11.44 31.10
C GLU A 136 29.14 -11.28 31.24
N GLN A 137 28.65 -10.05 31.35
CA GLN A 137 27.22 -9.74 31.43
C GLN A 137 26.72 -8.97 30.22
N ILE A 138 25.46 -9.22 29.86
CA ILE A 138 24.71 -8.46 28.86
C ILE A 138 23.41 -7.93 29.46
N ILE A 139 22.90 -6.84 28.90
CA ILE A 139 21.60 -6.33 29.33
C ILE A 139 20.51 -7.20 28.73
N GLN A 140 19.77 -7.90 29.58
CA GLN A 140 18.54 -8.62 29.23
C GLN A 140 17.40 -8.07 30.07
N ASN A 141 16.25 -7.78 29.44
CA ASN A 141 15.06 -7.28 30.14
C ASN A 141 15.31 -6.09 31.08
N GLY A 142 16.29 -5.23 30.76
CA GLY A 142 16.61 -4.08 31.59
C GLY A 142 17.44 -4.39 32.84
N VAL A 143 18.14 -5.52 32.88
CA VAL A 143 19.08 -5.88 33.94
C VAL A 143 20.34 -6.53 33.35
N CYS A 144 21.48 -6.40 34.04
CA CYS A 144 22.71 -7.07 33.64
C CYS A 144 22.69 -8.54 34.08
N GLU A 145 22.68 -9.44 33.12
CA GLU A 145 22.64 -10.89 33.32
C GLU A 145 23.88 -11.55 32.73
N CYS A 146 24.36 -12.62 33.37
CA CYS A 146 25.48 -13.39 32.90
C CYS A 146 25.20 -14.03 31.54
N ILE A 147 26.15 -13.91 30.61
CA ILE A 147 26.13 -14.62 29.33
C ILE A 147 25.99 -16.12 29.64
N ASN A 148 25.13 -16.81 28.88
CA ASN A 148 24.77 -18.22 29.08
C ASN A 148 23.92 -18.54 30.34
N GLY A 149 23.30 -17.54 30.97
CA GLY A 149 22.33 -17.78 32.05
C GLY A 149 22.94 -18.24 33.38
N GLY A 150 24.25 -18.04 33.56
CA GLY A 150 24.98 -18.29 34.80
C GLY A 150 24.55 -17.38 35.96
N VAL A 151 25.26 -17.48 37.08
CA VAL A 151 25.05 -16.63 38.26
C VAL A 151 26.26 -15.76 38.54
N LEU A 152 26.02 -14.54 39.00
CA LEU A 152 27.09 -13.63 39.40
C LEU A 152 27.63 -14.05 40.77
N GLN A 153 28.92 -14.42 40.83
CA GLN A 153 29.62 -14.70 42.08
C GLN A 153 30.83 -13.76 42.21
N GLY A 154 30.72 -12.78 43.10
CA GLY A 154 31.67 -11.67 43.17
C GLY A 154 31.60 -10.83 41.90
N ASN A 155 32.74 -10.69 41.21
CA ASN A 155 32.85 -9.90 39.97
C ASN A 155 32.94 -10.76 38.70
N ARG A 156 32.50 -12.03 38.76
CA ARG A 156 32.53 -12.96 37.63
C ARG A 156 31.25 -13.79 37.53
N CYS A 157 30.92 -14.16 36.31
CA CYS A 157 29.84 -15.06 35.98
C CYS A 157 30.32 -16.51 36.07
N VAL A 158 29.60 -17.33 36.83
CA VAL A 158 29.85 -18.77 36.91
C VAL A 158 28.65 -19.55 36.35
N PRO A 159 28.86 -20.73 35.76
CA PRO A 159 27.75 -21.60 35.35
C PRO A 159 26.84 -21.93 36.54
N LYS A 160 25.54 -22.07 36.27
CA LYS A 160 24.63 -22.66 37.26
C LYS A 160 25.01 -24.13 37.47
N PRO A 161 25.01 -24.63 38.71
CA PRO A 161 25.19 -26.05 39.00
C PRO A 161 24.04 -26.90 38.45
#